data_AF-A0A1I7T9D5-F1
#
_entry.id   AF-A0A1I7T9D5-F1
#
_cell.length_a   1.000
_cell.length_b   1.000
_cell.length_c   1.000
_cell.angle_alpha   90.00
_cell.angle_beta   90.00
_cell.angle_gamma   90.00
#
_symmetry.space_group_name_H-M   'P 1'
#
loop_
_entity.id
_entity.type
_entity.pdbx_description
1 polymer ?
#
loop_
_entity_poly.entity_id
_entity_poly.type
_entity_poly.pdbx_seq_one_letter_code
_entity_poly.pdbx_strand_id
1 'polypeptide(L)'
;MNWAQKTGFLFLTLNFVFCVSDFSEEPSVDSDNDVVIPTASGYLRGVRIPTKSGFLVDYFKGVPFAEKPIRLRKSQLVHRWNSVYNAQEYPPKCIPVSRPSNDSEYSEDCLYMNILKPSGLNTINKLPVVVFIHGGGFQEGDGNDASCEAFAENFVSKGMVVITIQYRLAMLGFLSLGCTDPLIPCNLGLWDMVTAFQFINKTISDFNGDINNMTLMGHSAGSMAINTNLWPEFGDDLLPDIPDILVNNTKDQKVLMGVMTLEALYFSD
;
A
#
# COMPACT_ATOMS: atom_id res chain seq x y z
N MET A 1 19.18 -69.71 59.89
CA MET A 1 18.87 -70.58 58.73
C MET A 1 17.57 -70.11 58.11
N ASN A 2 17.60 -69.90 56.80
CA ASN A 2 16.59 -69.26 55.95
C ASN A 2 15.14 -69.68 56.21
N TRP A 3 14.24 -68.69 56.15
CA TRP A 3 12.85 -68.90 55.79
C TRP A 3 12.48 -67.95 54.64
N ALA A 4 12.13 -68.56 53.51
CA ALA A 4 11.62 -67.91 52.33
C ALA A 4 10.09 -67.74 52.44
N GLN A 5 9.56 -66.58 52.07
CA GLN A 5 8.18 -66.45 51.60
C GLN A 5 8.10 -65.39 50.50
N LYS A 6 7.36 -65.76 49.45
CA LYS A 6 7.11 -65.01 48.22
C LYS A 6 6.17 -63.83 48.47
N THR A 7 6.47 -62.69 47.86
CA THR A 7 5.49 -61.63 47.57
C THR A 7 5.75 -61.09 46.16
N GLY A 8 4.69 -61.07 45.34
CA GLY A 8 4.72 -60.61 43.96
C GLY A 8 4.83 -59.09 43.83
N PHE A 9 5.34 -58.64 42.70
CA PHE A 9 5.34 -57.23 42.30
C PHE A 9 4.53 -57.04 41.02
N LEU A 10 3.48 -56.24 41.16
CA LEU A 10 2.61 -55.73 40.10
C LEU A 10 3.31 -54.49 39.50
N PHE A 11 3.62 -54.51 38.20
CA PHE A 11 4.17 -53.35 37.50
C PHE A 11 3.03 -52.37 37.14
N LEU A 12 2.96 -51.23 37.83
CA LEU A 12 2.18 -50.06 37.42
C LEU A 12 3.11 -49.10 36.66
N THR A 13 2.89 -48.91 35.36
CA THR A 13 3.53 -47.83 34.60
C THR A 13 2.71 -46.54 34.78
N LEU A 14 3.23 -45.59 35.55
CA LEU A 14 2.71 -44.23 35.60
C LEU A 14 3.06 -43.49 34.30
N ASN A 15 2.04 -43.14 33.51
CA ASN A 15 2.15 -42.15 32.45
C ASN A 15 2.27 -40.76 33.09
N PHE A 16 3.46 -40.16 33.04
CA PHE A 16 3.63 -38.73 33.26
C PHE A 16 3.23 -38.00 31.96
N VAL A 17 2.00 -37.48 31.94
CA VAL A 17 1.59 -36.48 30.95
C VAL A 17 2.22 -35.17 31.37
N PHE A 18 3.34 -34.80 30.73
CA PHE A 18 3.83 -33.43 30.76
C PHE A 18 2.86 -32.58 29.94
N CYS A 19 2.11 -31.71 30.62
CA CYS A 19 1.39 -30.63 29.99
C CYS A 19 2.44 -29.65 29.45
N VAL A 20 2.89 -29.85 28.22
CA VAL A 20 3.61 -28.82 27.48
C VAL A 20 2.53 -27.81 27.09
N SER A 21 2.48 -26.69 27.79
CA SER A 21 1.81 -25.52 27.26
C SER A 21 2.50 -25.20 25.94
N ASP A 22 1.79 -25.38 24.82
CA ASP A 22 2.13 -24.76 23.55
C ASP A 22 2.14 -23.26 23.78
N PHE A 23 3.31 -22.74 24.16
CA PHE A 23 3.60 -21.33 24.09
C PHE A 23 3.79 -21.06 22.61
N SER A 24 2.72 -20.61 21.95
CA SER A 24 2.85 -19.99 20.64
C SER A 24 3.88 -18.87 20.78
N GLU A 25 5.07 -19.07 20.22
CA GLU A 25 6.05 -18.01 20.04
C GLU A 25 5.37 -16.89 19.26
N GLU A 26 5.01 -15.82 19.96
CA GLU A 26 4.80 -14.50 19.34
C GLU A 26 6.05 -14.22 18.49
N PRO A 27 5.88 -13.85 17.20
CA PRO A 27 7.02 -13.64 16.33
C PRO A 27 7.92 -12.55 16.93
N SER A 28 9.20 -12.89 17.10
CA SER A 28 10.24 -12.02 17.64
C SER A 28 10.15 -10.60 17.08
N VAL A 29 9.82 -9.64 17.95
CA VAL A 29 9.90 -8.20 17.70
C VAL A 29 11.38 -7.84 17.81
N ASP A 30 12.10 -7.86 16.69
CA ASP A 30 13.53 -7.53 16.66
C ASP A 30 13.81 -6.46 15.61
N SER A 31 13.39 -5.24 15.92
CA SER A 31 14.07 -3.97 15.61
C SER A 31 13.35 -2.85 16.39
N ASP A 32 14.07 -1.94 17.06
CA ASP A 32 13.51 -0.81 17.85
C ASP A 32 12.64 0.15 16.99
N ASN A 33 12.66 -0.03 15.67
CA ASN A 33 11.95 0.78 14.70
C ASN A 33 10.76 0.04 14.05
N ASP A 34 10.46 -1.20 14.42
CA ASP A 34 9.35 -1.93 13.84
C ASP A 34 8.00 -1.35 14.28
N VAL A 35 7.09 -1.15 13.32
CA VAL A 35 5.73 -0.67 13.59
C VAL A 35 4.73 -1.66 13.02
N VAL A 36 3.90 -2.25 13.88
CA VAL A 36 2.85 -3.17 13.45
C VAL A 36 1.48 -2.53 13.71
N ILE A 37 0.64 -2.46 12.66
CA ILE A 37 -0.72 -1.95 12.77
C ILE A 37 -1.74 -2.97 12.25
N PRO A 38 -2.91 -3.10 12.91
CA PRO A 38 -4.03 -3.83 12.34
C PRO A 38 -4.70 -3.01 11.23
N THR A 39 -5.09 -3.65 10.14
CA THR A 39 -5.94 -3.04 9.11
C THR A 39 -7.10 -3.95 8.71
N ALA A 40 -8.07 -3.41 7.98
CA ALA A 40 -9.14 -4.18 7.36
C ALA A 40 -8.65 -5.28 6.39
N SER A 41 -7.43 -5.16 5.86
CA SER A 41 -6.80 -6.15 4.96
C SER A 41 -5.85 -7.11 5.68
N GLY A 42 -5.59 -6.92 6.97
CA GLY A 42 -4.69 -7.75 7.79
C GLY A 42 -3.65 -6.89 8.52
N TYR A 43 -2.70 -7.52 9.22
CA TYR A 43 -1.65 -6.80 9.93
C TYR A 43 -0.56 -6.35 8.96
N LEU A 44 -0.08 -5.11 9.11
CA LEU A 44 1.04 -4.57 8.36
C LEU A 44 2.20 -4.28 9.31
N ARG A 45 3.41 -4.70 8.92
CA ARG A 45 4.66 -4.31 9.55
C ARG A 45 5.37 -3.28 8.69
N GLY A 46 5.57 -2.08 9.20
CA GLY A 46 6.36 -1.01 8.60
C GLY A 46 7.61 -0.70 9.40
N VAL A 47 8.22 0.44 9.09
CA VAL A 47 9.43 0.95 9.75
C VAL A 47 9.20 2.39 10.22
N ARG A 48 9.64 2.69 11.43
CA ARG A 48 9.71 4.05 11.97
C ARG A 48 11.03 4.68 11.56
N ILE A 49 10.95 5.85 10.93
CA ILE A 49 12.13 6.60 10.50
C ILE A 49 12.06 8.06 10.96
N PRO A 50 13.18 8.68 11.35
CA PRO A 50 13.25 10.12 11.54
C PRO A 50 13.34 10.85 10.20
N THR A 51 12.68 12.00 10.09
CA THR A 51 12.92 12.98 9.02
C THR A 51 14.23 13.74 9.27
N LYS A 52 14.63 14.63 8.35
CA LYS A 52 15.82 15.47 8.53
C LYS A 52 15.67 16.42 9.71
N SER A 53 14.44 16.86 10.01
CA SER A 53 14.11 17.66 11.19
C SER A 53 13.98 16.85 12.49
N GLY A 54 14.13 15.52 12.44
CA GLY A 54 13.99 14.63 13.61
C GLY A 54 12.54 14.24 13.93
N PHE A 55 11.58 14.61 13.09
CA PHE A 55 10.19 14.18 13.24
C PHE A 55 10.08 12.68 12.94
N LEU A 56 9.31 11.93 13.74
CA LEU A 56 9.18 10.48 13.52
C LEU A 56 8.00 10.16 12.61
N VAL A 57 8.25 9.33 11.60
CA VAL A 57 7.28 8.87 10.60
C VAL A 57 7.20 7.36 10.65
N ASP A 58 5.99 6.82 10.71
CA ASP A 58 5.75 5.40 10.47
C ASP A 58 5.53 5.20 8.97
N TYR A 59 6.39 4.38 8.37
CA TYR A 59 6.47 4.18 6.93
C TYR A 59 6.23 2.71 6.56
N PHE A 60 5.17 2.47 5.79
CA PHE A 60 4.82 1.19 5.20
C PHE A 60 5.14 1.22 3.69
N LYS A 61 6.22 0.55 3.30
CA LYS A 61 6.71 0.47 1.92
C LYS A 61 6.20 -0.81 1.28
N GLY A 62 5.60 -0.73 0.10
CA GLY A 62 5.17 -1.92 -0.66
C GLY A 62 3.94 -2.62 -0.10
N VAL A 63 2.94 -1.86 0.34
CA VAL A 63 1.62 -2.41 0.71
C VAL A 63 0.86 -2.84 -0.56
N PRO A 64 0.48 -4.11 -0.73
CA PRO A 64 -0.25 -4.56 -1.91
C PRO A 64 -1.67 -4.01 -1.86
N PHE A 65 -2.12 -3.41 -2.95
CA PHE A 65 -3.52 -2.98 -3.09
C PHE A 65 -4.31 -3.86 -4.07
N ALA A 66 -3.62 -4.62 -4.90
CA ALA A 66 -4.21 -5.56 -5.83
C ALA A 66 -3.53 -6.93 -5.75
N GLU A 67 -4.25 -7.96 -6.18
CA GLU A 67 -3.65 -9.24 -6.51
C GLU A 67 -2.61 -9.08 -7.63
N LYS A 68 -1.67 -10.03 -7.68
CA LYS A 68 -0.72 -10.11 -8.79
C LYS A 68 -1.48 -10.05 -10.11
N PRO A 69 -1.24 -9.04 -10.96
CA PRO A 69 -2.09 -8.80 -12.10
C PRO A 69 -1.96 -9.93 -13.10
N ILE A 70 -3.10 -10.42 -13.58
CA ILE A 70 -3.13 -11.25 -14.77
C ILE A 70 -2.86 -10.32 -15.95
N ARG A 71 -1.84 -10.66 -16.75
CA ARG A 71 -1.38 -9.84 -17.86
C ARG A 71 -2.55 -9.42 -18.77
N LEU A 72 -2.63 -8.11 -19.05
CA LEU A 72 -3.66 -7.48 -19.88
C LEU A 72 -5.11 -7.65 -19.40
N ARG A 73 -5.34 -7.94 -18.11
CA ARG A 73 -6.67 -7.93 -17.48
C ARG A 73 -6.77 -6.82 -16.44
N LYS A 74 -7.98 -6.45 -16.05
CA LYS A 74 -8.19 -5.52 -14.92
C LYS A 74 -7.56 -6.10 -13.66
N SER A 75 -6.97 -5.22 -12.85
CA SER A 75 -6.54 -5.56 -11.50
C SER A 75 -7.74 -5.98 -10.66
N GLN A 76 -7.45 -6.78 -9.64
CA GLN A 76 -8.43 -7.24 -8.66
C GLN A 76 -7.94 -6.81 -7.30
N LEU A 77 -8.84 -6.30 -6.46
CA LEU A 77 -8.53 -5.90 -5.09
C LEU A 77 -7.89 -7.07 -4.35
N VAL A 78 -6.82 -6.79 -3.60
CA VAL A 78 -6.13 -7.81 -2.81
C VAL A 78 -7.06 -8.44 -1.76
N HIS A 79 -6.95 -9.76 -1.59
CA HIS A 79 -7.65 -10.45 -0.51
C HIS A 79 -7.04 -10.10 0.85
N ARG A 80 -7.86 -10.21 1.89
CA ARG A 80 -7.37 -10.10 3.27
C ARG A 80 -6.32 -11.19 3.53
N TRP A 81 -5.18 -10.81 4.09
CA TRP A 81 -4.14 -11.74 4.52
C TRP A 81 -4.26 -12.07 6.02
N ASN A 82 -3.85 -13.28 6.39
CA ASN A 82 -3.99 -13.78 7.77
C ASN A 82 -2.75 -13.55 8.64
N SER A 83 -1.56 -13.48 8.04
CA SER A 83 -0.29 -13.26 8.73
C SER A 83 0.08 -11.76 8.78
N VAL A 84 1.15 -11.40 9.49
CA VAL A 84 1.69 -10.04 9.37
C VAL A 84 2.35 -9.91 7.98
N TYR A 85 1.90 -8.96 7.18
CA TYR A 85 2.54 -8.64 5.90
C TYR A 85 3.69 -7.66 6.13
N ASN A 86 4.87 -7.99 5.60
CA ASN A 86 6.07 -7.17 5.76
C ASN A 86 6.12 -6.06 4.68
N ALA A 87 5.91 -4.82 5.11
CA ALA A 87 5.92 -3.61 4.30
C ALA A 87 7.09 -2.68 4.72
N GLN A 88 8.30 -3.23 4.81
CA GLN A 88 9.52 -2.50 5.21
C GLN A 88 10.45 -2.15 4.04
N GLU A 89 10.21 -2.72 2.86
CA GLU A 89 11.04 -2.56 1.66
C GLU A 89 10.21 -2.06 0.47
N TYR A 90 10.87 -1.37 -0.46
CA TYR A 90 10.20 -0.91 -1.67
C TYR A 90 9.84 -2.10 -2.57
N PRO A 91 8.62 -2.12 -3.13
CA PRO A 91 8.20 -3.15 -4.07
C PRO A 91 8.91 -2.97 -5.42
N PRO A 92 8.92 -4.00 -6.29
CA PRO A 92 9.34 -3.82 -7.68
C PRO A 92 8.54 -2.71 -8.38
N LYS A 93 9.21 -1.99 -9.27
CA LYS A 93 8.60 -0.95 -10.12
C LYS A 93 7.84 -1.61 -11.28
N CYS A 94 6.83 -0.91 -11.80
CA CYS A 94 6.14 -1.38 -13.00
C CYS A 94 7.04 -1.25 -14.24
N ILE A 95 6.95 -2.22 -15.15
CA ILE A 95 7.80 -2.27 -16.35
C ILE A 95 7.55 -1.04 -17.25
N PRO A 96 8.57 -0.20 -17.50
CA PRO A 96 8.44 1.00 -18.34
C PRO A 96 8.53 0.66 -19.84
N VAL A 97 8.32 1.67 -20.71
CA VAL A 97 8.41 1.50 -22.17
C VAL A 97 9.83 1.19 -22.64
N SER A 98 10.82 1.81 -21.99
CA SER A 98 12.24 1.65 -22.30
C SER A 98 12.79 0.48 -21.50
N ARG A 99 13.61 -0.37 -22.13
CA ARG A 99 14.26 -1.46 -21.41
C ARG A 99 15.18 -0.88 -20.33
N PRO A 100 14.95 -1.18 -19.03
CA PRO A 100 15.80 -0.65 -17.99
C PRO A 100 17.20 -1.29 -18.02
N SER A 101 18.20 -0.55 -17.56
CA SER A 101 19.59 -1.05 -17.47
C SER A 101 19.73 -2.15 -16.40
N ASN A 102 18.86 -2.13 -15.39
CA ASN A 102 18.77 -3.14 -14.34
C ASN A 102 17.35 -3.73 -14.33
N ASP A 103 17.16 -4.88 -14.97
CA ASP A 103 15.86 -5.55 -15.04
C ASP A 103 15.36 -6.07 -13.67
N SER A 104 16.25 -6.19 -12.66
CA SER A 104 15.88 -6.75 -11.34
C SER A 104 14.97 -5.86 -10.50
N GLU A 105 14.88 -4.57 -10.80
CA GLU A 105 14.01 -3.61 -10.10
C GLU A 105 12.58 -3.60 -10.62
N TYR A 106 12.28 -4.31 -11.71
CA TYR A 106 11.03 -4.22 -12.44
C TYR A 106 10.28 -5.55 -12.49
N SER A 107 8.95 -5.49 -12.39
CA SER A 107 8.08 -6.67 -12.42
C SER A 107 6.70 -6.33 -12.99
N GLU A 108 5.98 -7.32 -13.53
CA GLU A 108 4.53 -7.20 -13.75
C GLU A 108 3.76 -7.24 -12.42
N ASP A 109 4.34 -7.88 -11.39
CA ASP A 109 3.88 -7.82 -10.01
C ASP A 109 4.37 -6.52 -9.36
N CYS A 110 3.67 -5.42 -9.65
CA CYS A 110 4.07 -4.06 -9.28
C CYS A 110 2.94 -3.22 -8.65
N LEU A 111 1.78 -3.80 -8.38
CA LEU A 111 0.58 -3.08 -7.89
C LEU A 111 0.60 -2.90 -6.37
N TYR A 112 1.50 -2.03 -5.94
CA TYR A 112 1.76 -1.70 -4.55
C TYR A 112 1.66 -0.20 -4.30
N MET A 113 1.45 0.18 -3.05
CA MET A 113 1.48 1.56 -2.57
C MET A 113 2.39 1.70 -1.37
N ASN A 114 2.80 2.94 -1.13
CA ASN A 114 3.59 3.33 0.02
C ASN A 114 2.73 4.24 0.89
N ILE A 115 2.70 4.03 2.21
CA ILE A 115 1.87 4.80 3.15
C ILE A 115 2.78 5.37 4.23
N LEU A 116 2.76 6.69 4.39
CA LEU A 116 3.49 7.43 5.39
C LEU A 116 2.49 8.12 6.33
N LYS A 117 2.69 7.96 7.63
CA LYS A 117 1.89 8.66 8.63
C LYS A 117 2.75 9.18 9.78
N PRO A 118 2.28 10.18 10.53
CA PRO A 118 3.00 10.62 11.70
C PRO A 118 3.01 9.52 12.77
N SER A 119 4.18 9.30 13.37
CA SER A 119 4.36 8.34 14.45
C SER A 119 3.69 8.83 15.74
N GLY A 120 3.23 7.90 16.58
CA GLY A 120 2.84 8.19 17.96
C GLY A 120 1.57 9.04 18.11
N LEU A 121 0.75 9.15 17.06
CA LEU A 121 -0.49 9.90 17.14
C LEU A 121 -1.53 9.16 17.97
N ASN A 122 -1.81 9.72 19.16
CA ASN A 122 -2.98 9.42 19.98
C ASN A 122 -4.04 10.52 19.81
N THR A 123 -4.36 10.89 18.56
CA THR A 123 -5.36 11.93 18.31
C THR A 123 -6.70 11.30 17.98
N ILE A 124 -7.77 11.83 18.59
CA ILE A 124 -9.15 11.48 18.23
C ILE A 124 -9.48 12.01 16.82
N ASN A 125 -8.83 13.10 16.42
CA ASN A 125 -9.03 13.70 15.12
C ASN A 125 -8.30 12.89 14.03
N LYS A 126 -9.05 12.58 12.97
CA LYS A 126 -8.51 11.99 11.74
C LYS A 126 -7.70 13.03 10.97
N LEU A 127 -6.68 12.56 10.26
CA LEU A 127 -5.73 13.41 9.52
C LEU A 127 -6.15 13.59 8.06
N PRO A 128 -5.88 14.75 7.44
CA PRO A 128 -5.98 14.89 5.99
C PRO A 128 -5.11 13.85 5.28
N VAL A 129 -5.60 13.36 4.14
CA VAL A 129 -4.93 12.34 3.32
C VAL A 129 -4.49 12.96 2.00
N VAL A 130 -3.24 12.75 1.61
CA VAL A 130 -2.73 13.12 0.28
C VAL A 130 -2.40 11.85 -0.47
N VAL A 131 -3.00 11.65 -1.65
CA VAL A 131 -2.67 10.53 -2.54
C VAL A 131 -1.92 11.08 -3.75
N PHE A 132 -0.69 10.66 -3.92
CA PHE A 132 0.19 11.06 -5.00
C PHE A 132 0.21 10.03 -6.14
N ILE A 133 -0.08 10.49 -7.35
CA ILE A 133 0.03 9.73 -8.59
C ILE A 133 1.21 10.26 -9.39
N HIS A 134 2.21 9.41 -9.62
CA HIS A 134 3.42 9.81 -10.33
C HIS A 134 3.15 10.09 -11.83
N GLY A 135 3.99 10.97 -12.41
CA GLY A 135 4.00 11.28 -13.84
C GLY A 135 4.78 10.26 -14.67
N GLY A 136 5.26 10.67 -15.84
CA GLY A 136 6.05 9.82 -16.75
C GLY A 136 5.31 9.41 -18.03
N GLY A 137 4.36 10.22 -18.50
CA GLY A 137 3.68 10.00 -19.78
C GLY A 137 2.90 8.68 -19.89
N PHE A 138 2.57 8.05 -18.75
CA PHE A 138 2.04 6.67 -18.68
C PHE A 138 3.00 5.58 -19.20
N GLN A 139 4.28 5.92 -19.38
CA GLN A 139 5.30 5.05 -19.99
C GLN A 139 6.46 4.75 -19.03
N GLU A 140 6.68 5.58 -18.03
CA GLU A 140 7.74 5.45 -17.03
C GLU A 140 7.29 6.08 -15.70
N GLY A 141 8.19 6.08 -14.71
CA GLY A 141 7.95 6.60 -13.36
C GLY A 141 7.63 5.49 -12.37
N ASP A 142 7.69 5.83 -11.09
CA ASP A 142 7.35 4.93 -10.00
C ASP A 142 6.94 5.69 -8.73
N GLY A 143 6.22 5.02 -7.84
CA GLY A 143 5.80 5.51 -6.53
C GLY A 143 6.85 5.32 -5.43
N ASN A 144 8.00 4.72 -5.71
CA ASN A 144 9.08 4.49 -4.74
C ASN A 144 10.09 5.65 -4.68
N ASP A 145 9.90 6.67 -5.51
CA ASP A 145 10.83 7.78 -5.73
C ASP A 145 11.25 8.49 -4.41
N ALA A 146 12.45 9.09 -4.43
CA ALA A 146 13.08 9.86 -3.34
C ALA A 146 12.25 11.07 -2.85
N SER A 147 11.14 11.33 -3.53
CA SER A 147 10.07 12.21 -3.10
C SER A 147 9.45 11.78 -1.76
N CYS A 148 9.60 10.53 -1.31
CA CYS A 148 9.04 10.05 -0.04
C CYS A 148 9.64 10.72 1.20
N GLU A 149 10.95 11.01 1.21
CA GLU A 149 11.57 11.82 2.27
C GLU A 149 11.05 13.26 2.24
N ALA A 150 10.82 13.82 1.04
CA ALA A 150 10.23 15.14 0.88
C ALA A 150 8.76 15.15 1.36
N PHE A 151 8.00 14.09 1.13
CA PHE A 151 6.65 13.93 1.66
C PHE A 151 6.64 13.83 3.18
N ALA A 152 7.58 13.05 3.74
CA ALA A 152 7.75 12.94 5.18
C ALA A 152 8.03 14.32 5.83
N GLU A 153 8.96 15.08 5.25
CA GLU A 153 9.37 16.40 5.76
C GLU A 153 8.32 17.49 5.53
N ASN A 154 7.63 17.51 4.38
CA ASN A 154 6.78 18.64 4.00
C ASN A 154 5.29 18.44 4.27
N PHE A 155 4.83 17.19 4.41
CA PHE A 155 3.41 16.85 4.59
C PHE A 155 3.20 16.08 5.90
N VAL A 156 3.92 14.98 6.10
CA VAL A 156 3.69 14.11 7.26
C VAL A 156 4.06 14.83 8.56
N SER A 157 5.17 15.56 8.59
CA SER A 157 5.56 16.42 9.72
C SER A 157 4.50 17.46 10.11
N LYS A 158 3.61 17.82 9.18
CA LYS A 158 2.51 18.78 9.36
C LYS A 158 1.17 18.11 9.69
N GLY A 159 1.18 16.80 10.01
CA GLY A 159 -0.01 16.06 10.43
C GLY A 159 -0.88 15.55 9.29
N MET A 160 -0.27 15.08 8.20
CA MET A 160 -0.99 14.46 7.08
C MET A 160 -0.57 13.00 6.89
N VAL A 161 -1.49 12.17 6.38
CA VAL A 161 -1.14 10.85 5.82
C VAL A 161 -0.83 11.04 4.35
N VAL A 162 0.28 10.47 3.87
CA VAL A 162 0.65 10.50 2.45
C VAL A 162 0.66 9.08 1.91
N ILE A 163 0.08 8.91 0.72
CA ILE A 163 0.05 7.65 -0.01
C ILE A 163 0.65 7.90 -1.39
N THR A 164 1.60 7.07 -1.84
CA THR A 164 2.03 7.03 -3.24
C THR A 164 1.64 5.70 -3.85
N ILE A 165 1.15 5.70 -5.08
CA ILE A 165 0.67 4.47 -5.74
C ILE A 165 1.47 4.16 -7.00
N GLN A 166 1.66 2.87 -7.26
CA GLN A 166 2.11 2.35 -8.55
C GLN A 166 0.91 2.06 -9.46
N TYR A 167 1.11 2.10 -10.78
CA TYR A 167 0.14 1.64 -11.77
C TYR A 167 0.87 1.08 -13.00
N ARG A 168 0.25 0.14 -13.73
CA ARG A 168 0.89 -0.44 -14.93
C ARG A 168 1.15 0.62 -15.98
N LEU A 169 2.30 0.52 -16.63
CA LEU A 169 2.80 1.48 -17.61
C LEU A 169 2.83 0.89 -19.03
N ALA A 170 3.03 1.78 -20.01
CA ALA A 170 3.24 1.46 -21.41
C ALA A 170 2.18 0.47 -21.94
N MET A 171 2.60 -0.55 -22.69
CA MET A 171 1.68 -1.53 -23.25
C MET A 171 0.95 -2.37 -22.18
N LEU A 172 1.52 -2.58 -21.00
CA LEU A 172 0.87 -3.39 -19.97
C LEU A 172 -0.28 -2.65 -19.29
N GLY A 173 -0.22 -1.32 -19.23
CA GLY A 173 -1.28 -0.48 -18.68
C GLY A 173 -2.24 0.11 -19.72
N PHE A 174 -1.77 0.33 -20.96
CA PHE A 174 -2.47 1.20 -21.91
C PHE A 174 -2.54 0.64 -23.33
N LEU A 175 -2.32 -0.67 -23.52
CA LEU A 175 -2.65 -1.32 -24.79
C LEU A 175 -4.15 -1.15 -25.08
N SER A 176 -4.46 -0.71 -26.29
CA SER A 176 -5.82 -0.63 -26.81
C SER A 176 -5.91 -1.39 -28.13
N LEU A 177 -6.85 -2.33 -28.19
CA LEU A 177 -7.24 -3.03 -29.42
C LEU A 177 -8.61 -2.51 -29.92
N GLY A 178 -8.94 -1.25 -29.62
CA GLY A 178 -10.23 -0.63 -29.97
C GLY A 178 -11.27 -0.68 -28.86
N CYS A 179 -10.92 -1.14 -27.66
CA CYS A 179 -11.75 -1.13 -26.44
C CYS A 179 -13.08 -1.92 -26.52
N THR A 180 -13.27 -2.73 -27.55
CA THR A 180 -14.45 -3.57 -27.75
C THR A 180 -14.27 -5.01 -27.29
N ASP A 181 -13.02 -5.44 -27.06
CA ASP A 181 -12.71 -6.79 -26.58
C ASP A 181 -12.89 -6.86 -25.05
N PRO A 182 -13.84 -7.66 -24.54
CA PRO A 182 -14.04 -7.80 -23.09
C PRO A 182 -12.87 -8.50 -22.38
N LEU A 183 -12.02 -9.23 -23.12
CA LEU A 183 -10.85 -9.93 -22.56
C LEU A 183 -9.63 -9.01 -22.40
N ILE A 184 -9.54 -7.92 -23.18
CA ILE A 184 -8.47 -6.92 -23.09
C ILE A 184 -9.11 -5.52 -23.00
N PRO A 185 -9.63 -5.14 -21.81
CA PRO A 185 -10.15 -3.80 -21.60
C PRO A 185 -9.07 -2.74 -21.79
N CYS A 186 -9.46 -1.57 -22.27
CA CYS A 186 -8.58 -0.41 -22.33
C CYS A 186 -8.30 0.20 -20.94
N ASN A 187 -7.26 1.03 -20.89
CA ASN A 187 -6.93 1.85 -19.73
C ASN A 187 -6.71 1.05 -18.44
N LEU A 188 -6.06 -0.11 -18.56
CA LEU A 188 -5.75 -1.00 -17.44
C LEU A 188 -4.95 -0.31 -16.32
N GLY A 189 -4.08 0.65 -16.66
CA GLY A 189 -3.36 1.48 -15.69
C GLY A 189 -4.29 2.40 -14.90
N LEU A 190 -5.38 2.89 -15.50
CA LEU A 190 -6.40 3.66 -14.77
C LEU A 190 -7.25 2.75 -13.88
N TRP A 191 -7.55 1.52 -14.33
CA TRP A 191 -8.19 0.51 -13.48
C TRP A 191 -7.33 0.13 -12.27
N ASP A 192 -6.00 0.16 -12.40
CA ASP A 192 -5.10 -0.02 -11.26
C ASP A 192 -5.26 1.11 -10.23
N MET A 193 -5.34 2.36 -10.69
CA MET A 193 -5.59 3.50 -9.81
C MET A 193 -6.95 3.35 -9.10
N VAL A 194 -8.01 2.96 -9.82
CA VAL A 194 -9.33 2.68 -9.22
C VAL A 194 -9.22 1.62 -8.12
N THR A 195 -8.51 0.52 -8.38
CA THR A 195 -8.29 -0.55 -7.39
C THR A 195 -7.50 -0.04 -6.18
N ALA A 196 -6.49 0.80 -6.39
CA ALA A 196 -5.76 1.44 -5.31
C ALA A 196 -6.68 2.31 -4.44
N PHE A 197 -7.59 3.07 -5.04
CA PHE A 197 -8.55 3.88 -4.28
C PHE A 197 -9.58 3.05 -3.53
N GLN A 198 -10.04 1.93 -4.08
CA GLN A 198 -10.89 0.97 -3.36
C GLN A 198 -10.18 0.42 -2.12
N PHE A 199 -8.90 0.09 -2.24
CA PHE A 199 -8.08 -0.32 -1.10
C PHE A 199 -7.96 0.79 -0.06
N ILE A 200 -7.60 2.01 -0.48
CA ILE A 200 -7.46 3.18 0.40
C ILE A 200 -8.78 3.43 1.15
N ASN A 201 -9.92 3.40 0.46
CA ASN A 201 -11.24 3.59 1.07
C ASN A 201 -11.50 2.61 2.21
N LYS A 202 -11.04 1.36 2.04
CA LYS A 202 -11.21 0.28 3.02
C LYS A 202 -10.25 0.40 4.22
N THR A 203 -9.05 0.94 4.04
CA THR A 203 -7.97 0.83 5.05
C THR A 203 -7.52 2.15 5.65
N ILE A 204 -7.77 3.30 5.02
CA ILE A 204 -7.10 4.55 5.41
C ILE A 204 -7.45 5.04 6.82
N SER A 205 -8.64 4.68 7.32
CA SER A 205 -9.04 4.96 8.69
C SER A 205 -8.14 4.27 9.72
N ASP A 206 -7.59 3.09 9.39
CA ASP A 206 -6.71 2.32 10.27
C ASP A 206 -5.35 3.01 10.44
N PHE A 207 -4.97 3.87 9.48
CA PHE A 207 -3.81 4.74 9.56
C PHE A 207 -4.10 6.08 10.26
N ASN A 208 -5.32 6.26 10.78
CA ASN A 208 -5.86 7.52 11.30
C ASN A 208 -6.10 8.60 10.21
N GLY A 209 -6.21 8.21 8.93
CA GLY A 209 -6.56 9.13 7.85
C GLY A 209 -8.06 9.37 7.75
N ASP A 210 -8.43 10.57 7.31
CA ASP A 210 -9.80 10.99 7.05
C ASP A 210 -10.17 10.77 5.57
N ILE A 211 -10.98 9.75 5.31
CA ILE A 211 -11.51 9.45 3.99
C ILE A 211 -12.33 10.60 3.39
N ASN A 212 -12.89 11.49 4.22
CA ASN A 212 -13.67 12.65 3.76
C ASN A 212 -12.81 13.89 3.50
N ASN A 213 -11.52 13.82 3.81
CA ASN A 213 -10.56 14.91 3.63
C ASN A 213 -9.32 14.42 2.88
N MET A 214 -9.57 13.86 1.69
CA MET A 214 -8.54 13.37 0.77
C MET A 214 -8.29 14.37 -0.35
N THR A 215 -7.02 14.68 -0.57
CA THR A 215 -6.53 15.47 -1.71
C THR A 215 -5.76 14.57 -2.65
N LEU A 216 -6.06 14.66 -3.95
CA LEU A 216 -5.26 14.02 -4.98
C LEU A 216 -4.18 14.98 -5.47
N MET A 217 -2.96 14.48 -5.57
CA MET A 217 -1.81 15.21 -6.10
C MET A 217 -1.14 14.38 -7.19
N GLY A 218 -0.63 15.04 -8.22
CA GLY A 218 0.13 14.37 -9.26
C GLY A 218 0.76 15.38 -10.19
N HIS A 219 1.80 14.95 -10.89
CA HIS A 219 2.53 15.76 -11.87
C HIS A 219 2.42 15.14 -13.26
N SER A 220 2.30 15.96 -14.30
CA SER A 220 2.28 15.51 -15.70
C SER A 220 1.20 14.43 -15.96
N ALA A 221 1.55 13.23 -16.43
CA ALA A 221 0.60 12.13 -16.60
C ALA A 221 -0.20 11.80 -15.32
N GLY A 222 0.39 12.01 -14.14
CA GLY A 222 -0.32 11.88 -12.87
C GLY A 222 -1.39 12.96 -12.68
N SER A 223 -1.11 14.21 -13.05
CA SER A 223 -2.14 15.26 -13.02
C SER A 223 -3.21 15.04 -14.09
N MET A 224 -2.84 14.48 -15.26
CA MET A 224 -3.81 14.03 -16.24
C MET A 224 -4.70 12.94 -15.63
N ALA A 225 -4.14 11.88 -15.05
CA ALA A 225 -4.91 10.81 -14.41
C ALA A 225 -5.91 11.33 -13.37
N ILE A 226 -5.56 12.39 -12.64
CA ILE A 226 -6.47 13.03 -11.67
C ILE A 226 -7.51 13.90 -12.36
N ASN A 227 -7.11 14.72 -13.33
CA ASN A 227 -7.93 15.75 -13.97
C ASN A 227 -8.93 15.19 -15.01
N THR A 228 -9.01 13.87 -15.19
CA THR A 228 -9.53 13.34 -16.44
C THR A 228 -10.92 12.72 -16.35
N ASN A 229 -11.73 13.04 -17.37
CA ASN A 229 -12.80 12.19 -17.92
C ASN A 229 -12.27 10.85 -18.52
N LEU A 230 -11.01 10.46 -18.21
CA LEU A 230 -10.36 9.23 -18.66
C LEU A 230 -10.61 8.08 -17.68
N TRP A 231 -11.07 8.39 -16.47
CA TRP A 231 -11.68 7.38 -15.63
C TRP A 231 -12.76 6.73 -16.48
N PRO A 232 -12.74 5.40 -16.61
CA PRO A 232 -13.64 4.67 -17.51
C PRO A 232 -15.04 5.23 -17.31
N GLU A 233 -15.66 5.67 -18.42
CA GLU A 233 -16.92 6.42 -18.46
C GLU A 233 -17.81 6.02 -17.29
N PHE A 234 -18.26 7.03 -16.54
CA PHE A 234 -19.19 6.99 -15.42
C PHE A 234 -20.46 6.17 -15.71
N GLY A 235 -20.31 4.86 -15.87
CA GLY A 235 -21.38 3.89 -15.95
C GLY A 235 -21.79 3.64 -14.51
N ASP A 236 -22.97 4.16 -14.16
CA ASP A 236 -23.59 4.03 -12.84
C ASP A 236 -23.61 2.59 -12.29
N ASP A 237 -23.45 1.57 -13.16
CA ASP A 237 -23.44 0.14 -12.81
C ASP A 237 -22.09 -0.41 -12.27
N LEU A 238 -20.98 0.34 -12.35
CA LEU A 238 -19.65 -0.11 -11.90
C LEU A 238 -19.11 0.69 -10.69
N LEU A 239 -19.91 1.60 -10.15
CA LEU A 239 -19.50 2.65 -9.20
C LEU A 239 -19.86 2.47 -7.71
N PRO A 240 -20.40 1.35 -7.17
CA PRO A 240 -20.85 1.34 -5.77
C PRO A 240 -19.70 1.48 -4.74
N ASP A 241 -18.45 1.26 -5.15
CA ASP A 241 -17.28 1.24 -4.25
C ASP A 241 -16.25 2.34 -4.52
N ILE A 242 -16.46 3.21 -5.52
CA ILE A 242 -15.63 4.41 -5.68
C ILE A 242 -16.14 5.41 -4.64
N PRO A 243 -15.33 5.78 -3.62
CA PRO A 243 -15.80 6.74 -2.63
C PRO A 243 -16.24 8.02 -3.32
N ASP A 244 -17.40 8.57 -2.89
CA ASP A 244 -18.00 9.80 -3.40
C ASP A 244 -16.97 10.95 -3.53
N ILE A 245 -15.89 10.90 -2.76
CA ILE A 245 -14.78 11.83 -2.82
C ILE A 245 -14.07 11.89 -4.18
N LEU A 246 -13.99 10.81 -4.97
CA LEU A 246 -13.41 10.85 -6.32
C LEU A 246 -14.35 11.51 -7.32
N VAL A 247 -15.66 11.29 -7.14
CA VAL A 247 -16.73 11.90 -7.95
C VAL A 247 -16.95 13.37 -7.59
N ASN A 248 -16.75 13.73 -6.32
CA ASN A 248 -16.91 15.09 -5.82
C ASN A 248 -15.63 15.90 -5.93
N ASN A 249 -14.42 15.32 -5.80
CA ASN A 249 -13.16 16.07 -5.98
C ASN A 249 -12.99 16.62 -7.40
N THR A 250 -13.52 15.91 -8.41
CA THR A 250 -13.59 16.41 -9.80
C THR A 250 -14.58 17.57 -9.96
N LYS A 251 -15.62 17.66 -9.12
CA LYS A 251 -16.62 18.75 -9.14
C LYS A 251 -16.27 19.95 -8.24
N ASP A 252 -15.67 19.68 -7.08
CA ASP A 252 -15.42 20.66 -6.01
C ASP A 252 -13.99 21.25 -6.04
N GLN A 253 -13.17 20.92 -7.04
CA GLN A 253 -11.79 21.42 -7.20
C GLN A 253 -10.88 21.18 -5.98
N LYS A 254 -11.13 20.16 -5.14
CA LYS A 254 -10.13 19.67 -4.15
C LYS A 254 -9.05 18.81 -4.80
N VAL A 255 -8.70 19.15 -6.04
CA VAL A 255 -7.58 18.59 -6.79
C VAL A 255 -6.51 19.66 -6.76
N LEU A 256 -5.42 19.41 -6.03
CA LEU A 256 -4.24 20.23 -6.19
C LEU A 256 -3.54 19.75 -7.48
N MET A 257 -3.91 20.34 -8.61
CA MET A 257 -3.22 20.14 -9.89
C MET A 257 -1.83 20.77 -9.80
N GLY A 258 -0.90 20.04 -9.21
CA GLY A 258 0.51 20.42 -9.17
C GLY A 258 1.17 20.17 -10.52
N VAL A 259 1.20 21.16 -11.41
CA VAL A 259 2.31 21.28 -12.34
C VAL A 259 3.55 21.59 -11.49
N MET A 260 4.13 20.56 -10.87
CA MET A 260 5.48 20.64 -10.33
C MET A 260 6.45 20.56 -11.51
N THR A 261 6.53 21.63 -12.31
CA THR A 261 7.82 21.95 -12.92
C THR A 261 8.84 22.06 -11.77
N LEU A 262 10.04 21.53 -11.98
CA LEU A 262 11.14 21.31 -11.02
C LEU A 262 11.52 22.46 -10.06
N GLU A 263 10.86 23.62 -10.10
CA GLU A 263 11.22 24.83 -9.35
C GLU A 263 10.72 24.83 -7.89
N ALA A 264 9.72 24.03 -7.52
CA ALA A 264 9.18 24.05 -6.15
C ALA A 264 10.03 23.31 -5.10
N LEU A 265 11.08 22.58 -5.51
CA LEU A 265 12.06 21.96 -4.61
C LEU A 265 13.30 22.83 -4.37
N TYR A 266 13.36 24.03 -4.97
CA TYR A 266 14.37 25.05 -4.74
C TYR A 266 13.77 26.28 -4.04
N PHE A 267 13.26 26.10 -2.82
CA PHE A 267 13.20 27.19 -1.85
C PHE A 267 13.89 26.74 -0.57
N SER A 268 15.20 26.55 -0.68
CA SER A 268 16.14 26.82 0.39
C SER A 268 16.78 28.17 0.07
N ASP A 269 16.25 29.23 0.69
CA ASP A 269 16.97 30.31 1.35
C ASP A 269 15.97 31.23 2.08
#